data_AF-A0A0S6VPX1-F1
#
_entry.id   AF-A0A0S6VPX1-F1
#
_cell.length_a   1.000
_cell.length_b   1.000
_cell.length_c   1.000
_cell.angle_alpha   90.00
_cell.angle_beta   90.00
_cell.angle_gamma   90.00
#
_symmetry.space_group_name_H-M   'P 1'
#
loop_
_entity.id
_entity.type
_entity.pdbx_description
1 polymer ?
#
loop_
_entity_poly.entity_id
_entity_poly.type
_entity_poly.pdbx_seq_one_letter_code
_entity_poly.pdbx_strand_id
1 'polypeptide(L)'
;MTQKGIFFETAMYELHYLRSLALTIFIETSLLFLIVRQFYKLPEAQLSRTLLLAGGILASGATLPYVWFVFPAFIQDHAFYTIAVESFATIAETGIFIVLFRMTWKKAFILSACCNTGSFIAGKLLT
;
A
#
# COMPACT_ATOMS: atom_id res chain seq x y z
N MET A 1 -21.81 25.04 -12.11
CA MET A 1 -21.59 23.59 -12.38
C MET A 1 -22.91 22.85 -12.16
N THR A 2 -23.34 22.04 -13.13
CA THR A 2 -24.56 21.21 -13.01
C THR A 2 -24.32 19.99 -12.11
N GLN A 3 -25.34 19.54 -11.37
CA GLN A 3 -25.28 18.37 -10.48
C GLN A 3 -24.74 17.10 -11.19
N LYS A 4 -25.03 16.93 -12.49
CA LYS A 4 -24.47 15.86 -13.33
C LYS A 4 -22.94 15.92 -13.51
N GLY A 5 -22.36 17.12 -13.53
CA GLY A 5 -20.92 17.32 -13.69
C GLY A 5 -20.14 16.88 -12.46
N ILE A 6 -20.63 17.26 -11.27
CA ILE A 6 -20.03 16.85 -9.99
C ILE A 6 -20.06 15.33 -9.84
N PHE A 7 -21.19 14.70 -10.15
CA PHE A 7 -21.31 13.23 -10.10
C PHE A 7 -20.28 12.53 -10.99
N PHE A 8 -20.07 13.04 -12.21
CA PHE A 8 -19.12 12.46 -13.15
C PHE A 8 -17.66 12.61 -12.66
N GLU A 9 -17.30 13.77 -12.11
CA GLU A 9 -15.97 14.01 -11.54
C GLU A 9 -15.67 13.06 -10.36
N THR A 10 -16.64 12.88 -9.45
CA THR A 10 -16.49 11.95 -8.32
C THR A 10 -16.33 10.51 -8.79
N ALA A 11 -17.17 10.05 -9.73
CA ALA A 11 -17.10 8.69 -10.25
C ALA A 11 -15.74 8.40 -10.93
N MET A 12 -15.19 9.38 -11.66
CA MET A 12 -13.87 9.25 -12.27
C MET A 12 -12.75 9.17 -11.22
N TYR A 13 -12.83 9.99 -10.16
CA TYR A 13 -11.86 9.96 -9.07
C TYR A 13 -11.86 8.62 -8.32
N GLU A 14 -13.04 8.08 -8.01
CA GLU A 14 -13.18 6.76 -7.39
C GLU A 14 -12.64 5.64 -8.28
N LEU A 15 -12.85 5.72 -9.60
CA LEU A 15 -12.31 4.75 -10.54
C LEU A 15 -10.77 4.78 -10.58
N HIS A 16 -10.18 5.98 -10.55
CA HIS A 16 -8.73 6.14 -10.45
C HIS A 16 -8.19 5.54 -9.14
N TYR A 17 -8.86 5.81 -8.02
CA TYR A 17 -8.54 5.21 -6.73
C TYR A 17 -8.57 3.67 -6.80
N LEU A 18 -9.65 3.08 -7.31
CA LEU A 18 -9.80 1.63 -7.38
C LEU A 18 -8.74 0.98 -8.28
N ARG A 19 -8.39 1.62 -9.40
CA ARG A 19 -7.32 1.16 -10.29
C ARG A 19 -5.96 1.21 -9.59
N SER A 20 -5.66 2.31 -8.90
CA SER A 20 -4.43 2.44 -8.13
C SER A 20 -4.38 1.42 -6.99
N LEU A 21 -5.47 1.20 -6.27
CA LEU A 21 -5.58 0.19 -5.22
C LEU A 21 -5.29 -1.21 -5.75
N ALA A 22 -5.93 -1.60 -6.86
CA ALA A 22 -5.71 -2.91 -7.48
C ALA A 22 -4.25 -3.11 -7.91
N LEU A 23 -3.65 -2.08 -8.51
CA LEU A 23 -2.25 -2.09 -8.93
C LEU A 23 -1.30 -2.20 -7.74
N THR A 24 -1.51 -1.39 -6.70
CA THR A 24 -0.73 -1.41 -5.46
C THR A 24 -0.81 -2.77 -4.78
N ILE A 25 -2.03 -3.30 -4.56
CA ILE A 25 -2.22 -4.64 -3.98
C ILE A 25 -1.45 -5.69 -4.77
N PHE A 26 -1.54 -5.66 -6.11
CA PHE A 26 -0.85 -6.62 -6.96
C PHE A 26 0.68 -6.56 -6.79
N ILE A 27 1.25 -5.35 -6.85
CA ILE A 27 2.70 -5.14 -6.76
C ILE A 27 3.21 -5.47 -5.36
N GLU A 28 2.58 -4.92 -4.33
CA GLU A 28 3.01 -5.10 -2.95
C GLU A 28 2.85 -6.54 -2.51
N THR A 29 1.74 -7.21 -2.87
CA THR A 29 1.59 -8.64 -2.58
C THR A 29 2.66 -9.45 -3.31
N SER A 30 2.99 -9.13 -4.57
CA SER A 30 4.05 -9.82 -5.31
C SER A 30 5.43 -9.65 -4.64
N LEU A 31 5.77 -8.42 -4.22
CA LEU A 31 7.00 -8.10 -3.50
C LEU A 31 7.03 -8.78 -2.13
N LEU A 32 5.90 -8.77 -1.42
CA LEU A 32 5.75 -9.43 -0.13
C LEU A 32 6.07 -10.92 -0.24
N PHE A 33 5.47 -11.60 -1.22
CA PHE A 33 5.75 -13.01 -1.49
C PHE A 33 7.22 -13.23 -1.84
N LEU A 34 7.80 -12.40 -2.72
CA LEU A 34 9.19 -12.51 -3.13
C LEU A 34 10.14 -12.34 -1.93
N ILE A 35 9.98 -11.29 -1.14
CA ILE A 35 10.87 -10.98 -0.02
C ILE A 35 10.70 -12.03 1.08
N VAL A 36 9.47 -12.40 1.44
CA VAL A 36 9.24 -13.40 2.50
C VAL A 36 9.80 -14.77 2.11
N ARG A 37 9.57 -15.22 0.87
CA ARG A 37 9.95 -16.58 0.44
C ARG A 37 11.40 -16.67 -0.01
N GLN A 38 11.93 -15.67 -0.70
CA GLN A 38 13.28 -15.73 -1.26
C GLN A 38 14.32 -15.10 -0.35
N PHE A 39 14.00 -13.97 0.29
CA PHE A 39 14.96 -13.23 1.10
C PHE A 39 14.94 -13.65 2.57
N TYR A 40 13.77 -13.63 3.22
CA TYR A 40 13.63 -14.08 4.60
C TYR A 40 13.52 -15.60 4.74
N LYS A 41 13.24 -16.31 3.64
CA LYS A 41 13.17 -17.77 3.58
C LYS A 41 12.24 -18.37 4.63
N LEU A 42 11.13 -17.67 4.93
CA LEU A 42 10.16 -18.17 5.90
C LEU A 42 9.37 -19.33 5.27
N PRO A 43 9.32 -20.51 5.91
CA PRO A 43 8.62 -21.66 5.37
C PRO A 43 7.10 -21.49 5.43
N GLU A 44 6.38 -22.25 4.60
CA GLU A 44 4.90 -22.26 4.56
C GLU A 44 4.28 -22.57 5.94
N ALA A 45 4.93 -23.44 6.71
CA ALA A 45 4.50 -23.82 8.06
C ALA A 45 4.55 -22.65 9.06
N GLN A 46 5.42 -21.66 8.84
CA GLN A 46 5.53 -20.49 9.70
C GLN A 46 4.61 -19.35 9.23
N LEU A 47 4.50 -19.16 7.93
CA LEU A 47 3.69 -18.11 7.33
C LEU A 47 3.05 -18.65 6.07
N SER A 48 1.72 -18.78 6.06
CA SER A 48 0.98 -19.39 4.94
C SER A 48 0.78 -18.41 3.78
N ARG A 49 0.59 -18.93 2.56
CA ARG A 49 0.27 -18.14 1.36
C ARG A 49 -1.00 -17.33 1.52
N THR A 50 -2.02 -17.92 2.15
CA THR A 50 -3.28 -17.24 2.42
C THR A 50 -3.06 -16.04 3.33
N LEU A 51 -2.22 -16.18 4.35
CA LEU A 51 -1.91 -15.08 5.25
C LEU A 51 -1.08 -14.00 4.55
N LEU A 52 -0.14 -14.36 3.66
CA LEU A 52 0.59 -13.40 2.84
C LEU A 52 -0.33 -12.62 1.90
N LEU A 53 -1.23 -13.32 1.19
CA LEU A 53 -2.21 -12.69 0.30
C LEU A 53 -3.13 -11.74 1.08
N ALA A 54 -3.68 -12.21 2.20
CA ALA A 54 -4.51 -11.38 3.06
C ALA A 54 -3.73 -10.18 3.61
N GLY A 55 -2.48 -10.36 4.00
CA GLY A 55 -1.66 -9.27 4.53
C GLY A 55 -1.34 -8.20 3.49
N GLY A 56 -1.09 -8.56 2.22
CA GLY A 56 -0.94 -7.59 1.14
C GLY A 56 -2.24 -6.81 0.89
N ILE A 57 -3.38 -7.51 0.78
CA ILE A 57 -4.69 -6.86 0.58
C ILE A 57 -5.06 -5.95 1.76
N LEU A 58 -4.87 -6.42 2.99
CA LEU A 58 -5.24 -5.66 4.20
C LEU A 58 -4.30 -4.48 4.44
N ALA A 59 -3.00 -4.64 4.17
CA ALA A 59 -2.03 -3.55 4.28
C ALA A 59 -2.41 -2.40 3.35
N SER A 60 -2.41 -2.62 2.04
CA SER A 60 -2.72 -1.57 1.07
C SER A 60 -4.18 -1.10 1.20
N GLY A 61 -5.12 -2.01 1.49
CA GLY A 61 -6.52 -1.69 1.69
C GLY A 61 -6.79 -0.81 2.91
N ALA A 62 -5.95 -0.91 3.95
CA ALA A 62 -6.06 -0.07 5.15
C ALA A 62 -5.34 1.27 4.99
N THR A 63 -4.26 1.36 4.21
CA THR A 63 -3.45 2.58 4.09
C THR A 63 -3.88 3.48 2.94
N LEU A 64 -4.16 2.91 1.76
CA LEU A 64 -4.42 3.69 0.55
C LEU A 64 -5.68 4.59 0.60
N PRO A 65 -6.80 4.23 1.30
CA PRO A 65 -7.91 5.16 1.48
C PRO A 65 -7.50 6.45 2.18
N TYR A 66 -6.58 6.38 3.15
CA TYR A 66 -6.08 7.59 3.82
C TYR A 66 -5.25 8.44 2.87
N VAL A 67 -4.37 7.80 2.10
CA VAL A 67 -3.55 8.48 1.09
C VAL A 67 -4.42 9.23 0.09
N TRP A 68 -5.50 8.63 -0.40
CA TRP A 68 -6.35 9.27 -1.41
C TRP A 68 -7.35 10.27 -0.81
N PHE A 69 -8.04 9.93 0.27
CA PHE A 69 -9.19 10.71 0.72
C PHE A 69 -8.90 11.61 1.92
N VAL A 70 -7.82 11.37 2.68
CA VAL A 70 -7.51 12.10 3.91
C VAL A 70 -6.35 13.07 3.70
N PHE A 71 -5.19 12.59 3.24
CA PHE A 71 -3.97 13.41 3.12
C PHE A 71 -4.12 14.64 2.19
N PRO A 72 -4.76 14.57 1.01
CA PRO A 72 -4.90 15.73 0.12
C PRO A 72 -5.72 16.88 0.72
N ALA A 73 -6.54 16.60 1.74
CA ALA A 73 -7.31 17.63 2.44
C ALA A 73 -6.42 18.52 3.33
N PHE A 74 -5.24 18.04 3.73
CA PHE A 74 -4.36 18.74 4.67
C PHE A 74 -3.04 19.20 4.06
N ILE A 75 -2.57 18.53 2.99
CA ILE A 75 -1.25 18.78 2.42
C ILE A 75 -1.37 19.13 0.93
N GLN A 76 -1.05 20.37 0.61
CA GLN A 76 -1.08 20.90 -0.77
C GLN A 76 0.32 20.87 -1.43
N ASP A 77 1.40 20.91 -0.64
CA ASP A 77 2.76 20.84 -1.18
C ASP A 77 3.07 19.42 -1.64
N HIS A 78 3.45 19.26 -2.92
CA HIS A 78 3.66 17.95 -3.53
C HIS A 78 4.82 17.16 -2.92
N ALA A 79 5.92 17.82 -2.56
CA ALA A 79 7.09 17.15 -2.01
C ALA A 79 6.79 16.65 -0.59
N PHE A 80 6.20 17.51 0.24
CA PHE A 80 5.78 17.17 1.58
C PHE A 80 4.67 16.12 1.58
N TYR A 81 3.71 16.21 0.65
CA TYR A 81 2.66 15.20 0.46
C TYR A 81 3.27 13.83 0.23
N THR A 82 4.18 13.72 -0.74
CA THR A 82 4.83 12.45 -1.11
C THR A 82 5.57 11.85 0.08
N ILE A 83 6.41 12.64 0.76
CA ILE A 83 7.16 12.15 1.93
C ILE A 83 6.21 11.70 3.04
N ALA A 84 5.14 12.45 3.30
CA ALA A 84 4.20 12.17 4.37
C ALA A 84 3.40 10.88 4.11
N VAL A 85 2.86 10.69 2.89
CA VAL A 85 2.06 9.51 2.56
C VAL A 85 2.90 8.23 2.54
N GLU A 86 4.11 8.27 1.97
CA GLU A 86 5.01 7.12 1.93
C GLU A 86 5.48 6.72 3.33
N SER A 87 5.79 7.72 4.17
CA SER A 87 6.16 7.49 5.58
C SER A 87 5.00 6.90 6.38
N PHE A 88 3.79 7.45 6.20
CA PHE A 88 2.59 6.94 6.85
C PHE A 88 2.31 5.49 6.46
N ALA A 89 2.26 5.19 5.17
CA ALA A 89 1.96 3.85 4.69
C ALA A 89 3.02 2.85 5.17
N THR A 90 4.32 3.22 5.09
CA THR A 90 5.41 2.39 5.61
C THR A 90 5.24 2.08 7.12
N ILE A 91 4.94 3.09 7.93
CA ILE A 91 4.78 2.89 9.39
C ILE A 91 3.52 2.08 9.71
N ALA A 92 2.40 2.40 9.08
CA ALA A 92 1.12 1.72 9.30
C ALA A 92 1.21 0.24 8.91
N GLU A 93 1.75 -0.06 7.73
CA GLU A 93 1.90 -1.42 7.24
C GLU A 93 2.95 -2.21 8.02
N THR A 94 4.00 -1.56 8.51
CA THR A 94 4.91 -2.18 9.48
C THR A 94 4.13 -2.70 10.69
N GLY A 95 3.23 -1.88 11.26
CA GLY A 95 2.36 -2.31 12.36
C GLY A 95 1.48 -3.49 11.98
N ILE A 96 0.85 -3.44 10.81
CA ILE A 96 0.01 -4.52 10.28
C ILE A 96 0.81 -5.82 10.14
N PHE A 97 2.02 -5.78 9.55
CA PHE A 97 2.87 -6.96 9.37
C PHE A 97 3.42 -7.51 10.70
N ILE A 98 3.71 -6.67 11.69
CA ILE A 98 4.07 -7.14 13.04
C ILE A 98 2.92 -7.95 13.62
N VAL A 99 1.69 -7.42 13.56
CA VAL A 99 0.51 -8.08 14.14
C VAL A 99 0.13 -9.35 13.36
N LEU A 100 0.04 -9.26 12.03
CA LEU A 100 -0.41 -10.37 11.18
C LEU A 100 0.64 -11.48 11.05
N PHE A 101 1.90 -11.13 10.81
CA PHE A 101 2.95 -12.11 10.52
C PHE A 101 3.82 -12.45 11.74
N ARG A 102 3.59 -11.78 12.88
CA ARG A 102 4.36 -11.96 14.12
C ARG A 102 5.87 -11.79 13.90
N MET A 103 6.23 -10.87 13.01
CA MET A 103 7.62 -10.58 12.67
C MET A 103 8.21 -9.55 13.65
N THR A 104 9.53 -9.60 13.83
CA THR A 104 10.25 -8.52 14.54
C THR A 104 10.08 -7.19 13.80
N TRP A 105 10.01 -6.08 14.54
CA TRP A 105 9.83 -4.75 13.95
C TRP A 105 10.81 -4.43 12.81
N LYS A 106 12.09 -4.85 12.92
CA LYS A 106 13.10 -4.62 11.88
C LYS A 106 12.74 -5.28 10.55
N LYS A 107 12.31 -6.55 10.59
CA LYS A 107 11.92 -7.29 9.38
C LYS A 107 10.62 -6.75 8.80
N ALA A 108 9.64 -6.42 9.65
CA ALA A 108 8.38 -5.84 9.20
C ALA A 108 8.59 -4.46 8.55
N PHE A 109 9.45 -3.63 9.14
CA PHE A 109 9.79 -2.31 8.60
C PHE A 109 10.49 -2.39 7.24
N ILE A 110 11.52 -3.24 7.13
CA ILE A 110 12.21 -3.43 5.84
C ILE A 110 11.23 -3.97 4.78
N LEU A 111 10.39 -4.93 5.15
CA LEU A 111 9.39 -5.51 4.25
C LEU A 111 8.41 -4.44 3.75
N SER A 112 7.85 -3.65 4.65
CA SER A 112 6.92 -2.58 4.32
C SER A 112 7.57 -1.48 3.49
N ALA A 113 8.78 -1.03 3.87
CA ALA A 113 9.52 -0.03 3.11
C ALA A 113 9.83 -0.51 1.68
N CYS A 114 10.19 -1.78 1.49
CA CYS A 114 10.40 -2.35 0.16
C CYS A 114 9.10 -2.43 -0.65
N CYS A 115 7.97 -2.79 -0.03
CA CYS A 115 6.67 -2.85 -0.71
C CYS A 115 6.23 -1.46 -1.16
N ASN A 116 6.22 -0.47 -0.27
CA ASN A 116 5.83 0.90 -0.56
C ASN A 116 6.76 1.56 -1.59
N THR A 117 8.08 1.41 -1.42
CA THR A 117 9.04 1.94 -2.42
C THR A 117 8.82 1.28 -3.78
N GLY A 118 8.59 -0.04 -3.81
CA GLY A 118 8.36 -0.78 -5.04
C GLY A 118 7.05 -0.37 -5.74
N SER A 119 5.96 -0.20 -4.99
CA SER A 119 4.68 0.24 -5.51
C SER A 119 4.71 1.70 -5.98
N PHE A 120 5.38 2.59 -5.24
CA PHE A 120 5.62 3.97 -5.64
C PHE A 120 6.39 4.07 -6.97
N ILE A 121 7.52 3.35 -7.09
CA ILE A 121 8.33 3.34 -8.32
C ILE A 121 7.50 2.79 -9.48
N ALA A 122 6.81 1.69 -9.27
CA ALA A 122 5.99 1.08 -10.32
C ALA A 122 4.81 1.97 -10.73
N GLY A 123 4.17 2.67 -9.78
CA GLY A 123 3.17 3.69 -10.06
C GLY A 123 3.72 4.76 -11.00
N LYS A 124 4.86 5.37 -10.64
CA LYS A 124 5.53 6.39 -11.48
C LYS A 124 5.94 5.90 -12.88
N LEU A 125 6.18 4.61 -13.06
CA LEU A 125 6.55 4.05 -14.38
C LEU A 125 5.33 3.73 -15.24
N LEU A 126 4.17 3.47 -14.62
CA LEU A 126 2.96 3.00 -15.31
C LEU A 126 1.88 4.08 -15.46
N THR A 127 2.04 5.23 -14.82
CA THR A 127 1.12 6.39 -14.87
C THR A 127 1.87 7.66 -15.18
#